data_AF-A0A0N4V8Z0-F1
#
_entry.id   AF-A0A0N4V8Z0-F1
#
_cell.length_a   1.000
_cell.length_b   1.000
_cell.length_c   1.000
_cell.angle_alpha   90.00
_cell.angle_beta   90.00
_cell.angle_gamma   90.00
#
_symmetry.space_group_name_H-M   'P 1'
#
loop_
_entity.id
_entity.type
_entity.pdbx_description
1 polymer ?
#
loop_
_entity_poly.entity_id
_entity_poly.type
_entity_poly.pdbx_seq_one_letter_code
_entity_poly.pdbx_strand_id
1 'polypeptide(L)'
;MENNIEGGFYEIGAYRHNARRYKEGIDELADIQEMLKERIGLETFYCKSLRAFHERWLSHAEKASSNSVKTIWKEVLGESAELGRLHGNLKDRISDEIVKTITIYLKDNYHSSPFRSAKEVRDIEEQFEKVQRPWKKQLEKVEKARKLFHNASQKERSASVQKKNADGDPSISTDNARKYEARWQKTKEDVSSFETLYRRSVADLDAIKNDYIAQMCDRHFRQRHKHIMTKTILGEVIEVLREPDSLNWCIGRKDGKKGLFPAAYVERLK
;
A
#
# COMPACT_ATOMS: atom_id res chain seq x y z
N MET A 1 0.75 4.12 -19.88
CA MET A 1 2.05 3.48 -19.59
C MET A 1 1.93 2.74 -18.26
N GLU A 2 1.30 1.58 -18.32
CA GLU A 2 1.27 0.63 -17.21
C GLU A 2 2.62 -0.07 -17.19
N ASN A 3 3.53 0.41 -16.34
CA ASN A 3 4.76 -0.32 -16.08
C ASN A 3 4.41 -1.54 -15.23
N ASN A 4 4.35 -2.67 -15.91
CA ASN A 4 4.46 -4.03 -15.44
C ASN A 4 5.39 -4.10 -14.20
N ILE A 5 4.82 -4.31 -13.01
CA ILE A 5 5.60 -4.70 -11.83
C ILE A 5 5.40 -6.22 -11.70
N GLU A 6 6.11 -6.97 -12.55
CA GLU A 6 6.34 -8.39 -12.31
C GLU A 6 7.40 -8.49 -11.21
N GLY A 7 6.96 -8.42 -9.95
CA GLY A 7 7.89 -8.45 -8.83
C GLY A 7 7.24 -8.55 -7.46
N GLY A 8 7.86 -9.33 -6.56
CA GLY A 8 7.40 -9.46 -5.17
C GLY A 8 7.57 -8.14 -4.38
N PHE A 9 6.75 -7.93 -3.34
CA PHE A 9 6.78 -6.71 -2.51
C PHE A 9 8.18 -6.29 -1.99
N TYR A 10 9.06 -7.27 -1.77
CA TYR A 10 10.42 -7.06 -1.26
C TYR A 10 11.44 -6.64 -2.34
N GLU A 11 11.02 -6.55 -3.59
CA GLU A 11 11.88 -6.08 -4.66
C GLU A 11 12.13 -4.58 -4.58
N ILE A 12 13.26 -4.15 -5.14
CA ILE A 12 13.68 -2.74 -5.08
C ILE A 12 12.61 -1.85 -5.71
N GLY A 13 12.06 -0.93 -4.91
CA GLY A 13 11.02 0.00 -5.33
C GLY A 13 9.59 -0.56 -5.43
N ALA A 14 9.37 -1.87 -5.24
CA ALA A 14 8.03 -2.47 -5.33
C ALA A 14 7.06 -1.91 -4.27
N TYR A 15 7.58 -1.43 -3.14
CA TYR A 15 6.79 -0.76 -2.10
C TYR A 15 6.01 0.47 -2.59
N ARG A 16 6.41 1.08 -3.72
CA ARG A 16 5.70 2.24 -4.32
C ARG A 16 4.27 1.90 -4.71
N HIS A 17 3.96 0.63 -4.99
CA HIS A 17 2.57 0.19 -5.19
C HIS A 17 1.72 0.45 -3.94
N ASN A 18 2.25 0.24 -2.74
CA ASN A 18 1.52 0.55 -1.50
C ASN A 18 1.32 2.06 -1.29
N ALA A 19 2.33 2.87 -1.63
CA ALA A 19 2.21 4.33 -1.57
C ALA A 19 1.17 4.85 -2.56
N ARG A 20 1.11 4.27 -3.77
CA ARG A 20 0.10 4.57 -4.77
C ARG A 20 -1.30 4.17 -4.31
N ARG A 21 -1.46 2.95 -3.80
CA ARG A 21 -2.74 2.46 -3.26
C ARG A 21 -3.29 3.34 -2.15
N TYR A 22 -2.42 3.94 -1.32
CA TYR A 22 -2.85 4.92 -0.32
C TYR A 22 -3.48 6.15 -0.96
N LYS A 23 -2.85 6.69 -2.00
CA LYS A 23 -3.38 7.84 -2.76
C LYS A 23 -4.69 7.47 -3.48
N GLU A 24 -4.73 6.32 -4.15
CA GLU A 24 -5.93 5.83 -4.84
C GLU A 24 -7.12 5.73 -3.88
N GLY A 25 -6.92 5.20 -2.66
CA GLY A 25 -8.00 5.15 -1.67
C GLY A 25 -8.47 6.52 -1.16
N ILE A 26 -7.62 7.56 -1.22
CA ILE A 26 -8.02 8.94 -0.93
C ILE A 26 -8.85 9.52 -2.08
N ASP A 27 -8.42 9.27 -3.32
CA ASP A 27 -9.12 9.71 -4.52
C ASP A 27 -10.52 9.03 -4.58
N GLU A 28 -10.60 7.72 -4.28
CA GLU A 28 -11.86 6.96 -4.17
C GLU A 28 -12.81 7.53 -3.09
N LEU A 29 -12.28 8.01 -1.96
CA LEU A 29 -13.10 8.68 -0.94
C LEU A 29 -13.70 9.99 -1.45
N ALA A 30 -12.97 10.73 -2.28
CA ALA A 30 -13.49 11.95 -2.91
C ALA A 30 -14.62 11.62 -3.90
N ASP A 31 -14.45 10.56 -4.70
CA ASP A 31 -15.48 10.08 -5.63
C ASP A 31 -16.76 9.64 -4.87
N ILE A 32 -16.61 8.94 -3.74
CA ILE A 32 -17.74 8.59 -2.87
C ILE A 32 -18.44 9.86 -2.35
N GLN A 33 -17.70 10.90 -1.96
CA GLN A 33 -18.33 12.15 -1.53
C GLN A 33 -19.11 12.83 -2.66
N GLU A 34 -18.61 12.80 -3.89
CA GLU A 34 -19.31 13.34 -5.05
C GLU A 34 -20.60 12.56 -5.33
N MET A 35 -20.53 11.23 -5.38
CA MET A 35 -21.70 10.37 -5.52
C MET A 35 -22.74 10.61 -4.41
N LEU A 36 -22.31 10.81 -3.16
CA LEU A 36 -23.22 11.13 -2.05
C LEU A 36 -23.86 12.52 -2.19
N LYS A 37 -23.15 13.50 -2.74
CA LYS A 37 -23.71 14.84 -3.04
C LYS A 37 -24.76 14.75 -4.14
N GLU A 38 -24.54 13.94 -5.18
CA GLU A 38 -25.57 13.67 -6.20
C GLU A 38 -26.81 13.03 -5.55
N ARG A 39 -26.61 12.03 -4.69
CA ARG A 39 -27.71 11.41 -3.94
C ARG A 39 -28.47 12.42 -3.09
N ILE A 40 -27.79 13.28 -2.35
CA ILE A 40 -28.40 14.39 -1.60
C ILE A 40 -29.22 15.30 -2.52
N GLY A 41 -28.72 15.58 -3.73
CA GLY A 41 -29.43 16.35 -4.75
C GLY A 41 -30.76 15.71 -5.17
N LEU A 42 -30.78 14.39 -5.40
CA LEU A 42 -32.00 13.64 -5.72
C LEU A 42 -33.03 13.73 -4.60
N GLU A 43 -32.61 13.49 -3.35
CA GLU A 43 -33.49 13.58 -2.19
C GLU A 43 -34.06 15.00 -2.00
N THR A 44 -33.21 16.01 -2.20
CA THR A 44 -33.61 17.42 -2.12
C THR A 44 -34.66 17.77 -3.17
N PHE A 45 -34.48 17.29 -4.40
CA PHE A 45 -35.45 17.50 -5.48
C PHE A 45 -36.79 16.83 -5.18
N TYR A 46 -36.78 15.59 -4.69
CA TYR A 46 -38.01 14.88 -4.35
C TYR A 46 -38.76 15.56 -3.20
N CYS A 47 -38.07 15.94 -2.12
CA CYS A 47 -38.64 16.70 -1.01
C CYS A 47 -39.28 18.02 -1.48
N LYS A 48 -38.60 18.76 -2.37
CA LYS A 48 -39.11 20.01 -2.94
C LYS A 48 -40.38 19.76 -3.78
N SER A 49 -40.40 18.67 -4.54
CA SER A 49 -41.53 18.29 -5.39
C SER A 49 -42.75 17.89 -4.57
N LEU A 50 -42.56 17.08 -3.52
CA LEU A 50 -43.61 16.72 -2.56
C LEU A 50 -44.15 17.95 -1.83
N ARG A 51 -43.28 18.86 -1.38
CA ARG A 51 -43.71 20.11 -0.74
C ARG A 51 -44.56 20.97 -1.67
N ALA A 52 -44.12 21.17 -2.92
CA ALA A 52 -44.87 21.95 -3.91
C ALA A 52 -46.21 21.28 -4.27
N PHE A 53 -46.25 19.96 -4.39
CA PHE A 53 -47.47 19.18 -4.58
C PHE A 53 -48.43 19.37 -3.40
N HIS A 54 -47.94 19.19 -2.18
CA HIS A 54 -48.69 19.33 -0.95
C HIS A 54 -49.30 20.74 -0.82
N GLU A 55 -48.49 21.80 -0.94
CA GLU A 55 -48.95 23.19 -0.81
C GLU A 55 -50.03 23.55 -1.84
N ARG A 56 -49.84 23.14 -3.11
CA ARG A 56 -50.80 23.39 -4.18
C ARG A 56 -52.16 22.76 -3.88
N TRP A 57 -52.16 21.48 -3.55
CA TRP A 57 -53.40 20.72 -3.40
C TRP A 57 -54.06 20.92 -2.04
N LEU A 58 -53.29 21.25 -1.00
CA LEU A 58 -53.86 21.69 0.27
C LEU A 58 -54.65 23.00 0.10
N SER A 59 -54.09 23.97 -0.65
CA SER A 59 -54.79 25.22 -0.98
C SER A 59 -56.09 24.98 -1.76
N HIS A 60 -56.11 23.98 -2.64
CA HIS A 60 -57.33 23.55 -3.33
C HIS A 60 -58.33 22.88 -2.38
N ALA A 61 -57.86 21.91 -1.57
CA ALA A 61 -58.68 21.18 -0.61
C ALA A 61 -59.37 22.12 0.39
N GLU A 62 -58.69 23.19 0.81
CA GLU A 62 -59.29 24.14 1.76
C GLU A 62 -60.49 24.88 1.20
N LYS A 63 -60.51 25.14 -0.11
CA LYS A 63 -61.64 25.79 -0.80
C LYS A 63 -62.79 24.84 -1.12
N ALA A 64 -62.58 23.52 -1.00
CA ALA A 64 -63.61 22.53 -1.26
C ALA A 64 -64.70 22.52 -0.17
N SER A 65 -65.89 22.02 -0.50
CA SER A 65 -66.98 21.84 0.45
C SER A 65 -66.60 20.88 1.56
N SER A 66 -67.06 21.15 2.79
CA SER A 66 -66.70 20.38 3.98
C SER A 66 -67.48 19.06 4.04
N ASN A 67 -67.05 18.09 3.22
CA ASN A 67 -67.59 16.73 3.16
C ASN A 67 -66.49 15.68 3.38
N SER A 68 -66.85 14.41 3.36
CA SER A 68 -65.91 13.29 3.52
C SER A 68 -64.80 13.27 2.47
N VAL A 69 -65.04 13.78 1.26
CA VAL A 69 -64.02 13.86 0.20
C VAL A 69 -62.92 14.87 0.58
N LYS A 70 -63.28 16.00 1.20
CA LYS A 70 -62.27 16.96 1.73
C LYS A 70 -61.36 16.31 2.78
N THR A 71 -61.90 15.42 3.61
CA THR A 71 -61.09 14.65 4.58
C THR A 71 -60.09 13.74 3.87
N ILE A 72 -60.54 12.97 2.88
CA ILE A 72 -59.69 12.05 2.10
C ILE A 72 -58.55 12.83 1.41
N TRP A 73 -58.84 14.00 0.85
CA TRP A 73 -57.82 14.88 0.27
C TRP A 73 -56.74 15.24 1.29
N LYS A 74 -57.13 15.63 2.50
CA LYS A 74 -56.18 15.97 3.57
C LYS A 74 -55.36 14.78 4.03
N GLU A 75 -55.94 13.58 4.08
CA GLU A 75 -55.21 12.36 4.44
C GLU A 75 -54.11 12.02 3.42
N VAL A 76 -54.43 12.07 2.12
CA VAL A 76 -53.44 11.85 1.04
C VAL A 76 -52.33 12.91 1.08
N LEU A 77 -52.68 14.16 1.34
CA LEU A 77 -51.70 15.23 1.48
C LEU A 77 -50.82 15.02 2.73
N GLY A 78 -51.40 14.55 3.84
CA GLY A 78 -50.68 14.21 5.05
C GLY A 78 -49.62 13.12 4.82
N GLU A 79 -49.96 12.07 4.07
CA GLU A 79 -48.99 11.03 3.66
C GLU A 79 -47.84 11.63 2.85
N SER A 80 -48.14 12.46 1.85
CA SER A 80 -47.12 13.10 1.02
C SER A 80 -46.19 14.01 1.82
N ALA A 81 -46.72 14.73 2.82
CA ALA A 81 -45.92 15.57 3.72
C ALA A 81 -44.99 14.72 4.60
N GLU A 82 -45.49 13.60 5.14
CA GLU A 82 -44.71 12.69 5.97
C GLU A 82 -43.62 11.97 5.15
N LEU A 83 -43.92 11.54 3.92
CA LEU A 83 -42.93 10.99 3.00
C LEU A 83 -41.83 12.03 2.71
N GLY A 84 -42.21 13.29 2.47
CA GLY A 84 -41.25 14.40 2.30
C GLY A 84 -40.36 14.60 3.52
N ARG A 85 -40.90 14.44 4.74
CA ARG A 85 -40.13 14.50 5.99
C ARG A 85 -39.13 13.35 6.09
N LEU A 86 -39.52 12.12 5.75
CA LEU A 86 -38.63 10.95 5.76
C LEU A 86 -37.45 11.10 4.81
N HIS A 87 -37.71 11.54 3.57
CA HIS A 87 -36.66 11.82 2.59
C HIS A 87 -35.76 12.99 3.03
N GLY A 88 -36.33 14.01 3.67
CA GLY A 88 -35.57 15.11 4.27
C GLY A 88 -34.59 14.63 5.34
N ASN A 89 -35.06 13.78 6.26
CA ASN A 89 -34.20 13.19 7.29
C ASN A 89 -33.08 12.32 6.68
N LEU A 90 -33.38 11.52 5.66
CA LEU A 90 -32.38 10.71 4.97
C LEU A 90 -31.28 11.58 4.35
N LYS A 91 -31.67 12.63 3.63
CA LYS A 91 -30.77 13.61 3.03
C LYS A 91 -29.88 14.27 4.09
N ASP A 92 -30.46 14.70 5.20
CA ASP A 92 -29.71 15.36 6.27
C ASP A 92 -28.73 14.39 6.96
N ARG A 93 -29.10 13.12 7.18
CA ARG A 93 -28.17 12.10 7.68
C ARG A 93 -27.00 11.86 6.72
N ILE A 94 -27.26 11.73 5.42
CA ILE A 94 -26.19 11.54 4.43
C ILE A 94 -25.25 12.76 4.42
N SER A 95 -25.81 13.97 4.42
CA SER A 95 -25.05 15.22 4.45
C SER A 95 -24.22 15.37 5.73
N ASP A 96 -24.87 15.25 6.88
CA ASP A 96 -24.34 15.75 8.14
C ASP A 96 -23.63 14.71 8.95
N GLU A 97 -23.95 13.43 8.76
CA GLU A 97 -23.21 12.33 9.39
C GLU A 97 -22.14 11.82 8.43
N ILE A 98 -22.54 11.35 7.25
CA ILE A 98 -21.64 10.58 6.37
C ILE A 98 -20.66 11.52 5.64
N VAL A 99 -21.15 12.49 4.89
CA VAL A 99 -20.30 13.38 4.08
C VAL A 99 -19.39 14.23 4.97
N LYS A 100 -19.88 14.76 6.10
CA LYS A 100 -19.05 15.48 7.07
C LYS A 100 -17.99 14.57 7.70
N THR A 101 -18.31 13.31 8.04
CA THR A 101 -17.31 12.35 8.58
C THR A 101 -16.19 12.11 7.57
N ILE A 102 -16.51 11.88 6.29
CA ILE A 102 -15.49 11.70 5.24
C ILE A 102 -14.68 12.99 5.07
N THR A 103 -15.32 14.16 5.11
CA THR A 103 -14.64 15.46 4.99
C THR A 103 -13.61 15.67 6.12
N ILE A 104 -13.99 15.39 7.36
CA ILE A 104 -13.10 15.49 8.53
C ILE A 104 -11.95 14.49 8.38
N TYR A 105 -12.26 13.25 8.03
CA TYR A 105 -11.26 12.20 7.81
C TYR A 105 -10.21 12.63 6.77
N LEU A 106 -10.63 13.12 5.61
CA LEU A 106 -9.72 13.55 4.55
C LEU A 106 -8.86 14.74 4.99
N LYS A 107 -9.45 15.72 5.67
CA LYS A 107 -8.73 16.87 6.21
C LYS A 107 -7.63 16.46 7.19
N ASP A 108 -7.92 15.51 8.07
CA ASP A 108 -7.01 15.11 9.13
C ASP A 108 -5.94 14.09 8.67
N ASN A 109 -6.21 13.35 7.59
CA ASN A 109 -5.36 12.23 7.14
C ASN A 109 -4.73 12.42 5.75
N TYR A 110 -5.03 13.51 5.05
CA TYR A 110 -4.45 13.77 3.74
C TYR A 110 -4.09 15.25 3.55
N HIS A 111 -2.79 15.53 3.63
CA HIS A 111 -2.25 16.87 3.51
C HIS A 111 -1.65 17.06 2.11
N SER A 112 -2.52 17.45 1.17
CA SER A 112 -2.13 17.76 -0.20
C SER A 112 -1.15 18.94 -0.27
N SER A 113 -0.25 18.93 -1.26
CA SER A 113 0.68 20.02 -1.54
C SER A 113 0.57 20.44 -3.01
N PRO A 114 0.49 21.75 -3.32
CA PRO A 114 0.35 22.20 -4.72
C PRO A 114 1.58 21.90 -5.60
N PHE A 115 2.76 21.75 -4.99
CA PHE A 115 4.03 21.62 -5.69
C PHE A 115 4.70 20.26 -5.49
N ARG A 116 4.16 19.41 -4.60
CA ARG A 116 4.76 18.13 -4.20
C ARG A 116 3.67 17.09 -3.96
N SER A 117 4.05 15.82 -3.89
CA SER A 117 3.14 14.77 -3.42
C SER A 117 2.67 15.05 -1.99
N ALA A 118 1.47 14.54 -1.67
CA ALA A 118 0.90 14.66 -0.34
C ALA A 118 1.88 14.16 0.73
N LYS A 119 1.85 14.81 1.90
CA LYS A 119 2.79 14.53 2.99
C LYS A 119 2.81 13.04 3.33
N GLU A 120 1.65 12.42 3.45
CA GLU A 120 1.52 11.01 3.85
C GLU A 120 2.14 10.06 2.83
N VAL A 121 1.95 10.34 1.54
CA VAL A 121 2.55 9.53 0.47
C VAL A 121 4.07 9.62 0.54
N ARG A 122 4.62 10.83 0.74
CA ARG A 122 6.07 11.03 0.91
C ARG A 122 6.61 10.33 2.14
N ASP A 123 5.92 10.47 3.28
CA ASP A 123 6.31 9.83 4.53
C ASP A 123 6.34 8.30 4.39
N ILE A 124 5.41 7.71 3.62
CA ILE A 124 5.41 6.27 3.30
C ILE A 124 6.64 5.91 2.46
N GLU A 125 6.88 6.62 1.37
CA GLU A 125 8.01 6.36 0.46
C GLU A 125 9.35 6.51 1.18
N GLU A 126 9.53 7.56 1.97
CA GLU A 126 10.75 7.82 2.74
C GLU A 126 11.02 6.70 3.76
N GLN A 127 9.99 6.23 4.46
CA GLN A 127 10.13 5.14 5.43
C GLN A 127 10.55 3.83 4.78
N PHE A 128 9.95 3.45 3.65
CA PHE A 128 10.33 2.25 2.92
C PHE A 128 11.71 2.37 2.28
N GLU A 129 12.03 3.51 1.67
CA GLU A 129 13.36 3.75 1.09
C GLU A 129 14.46 3.67 2.15
N LYS A 130 14.20 4.19 3.37
CA LYS A 130 15.14 4.09 4.49
C LYS A 130 15.45 2.63 4.87
N VAL A 131 14.43 1.78 4.95
CA VAL A 131 14.58 0.35 5.26
C VAL A 131 15.22 -0.42 4.10
N GLN A 132 14.89 -0.09 2.86
CA GLN A 132 15.38 -0.81 1.68
C GLN A 132 16.81 -0.40 1.28
N ARG A 133 17.29 0.78 1.70
CA ARG A 133 18.61 1.30 1.31
C ARG A 133 19.79 0.35 1.62
N PRO A 134 19.92 -0.26 2.82
CA PRO A 134 21.00 -1.20 3.10
C PRO A 134 20.94 -2.45 2.22
N TRP A 135 19.74 -3.02 2.06
CA TRP A 135 19.48 -4.16 1.18
C TRP A 135 19.87 -3.87 -0.26
N LYS A 136 19.39 -2.74 -0.80
CA LYS A 136 19.72 -2.27 -2.16
C LYS A 136 21.22 -2.13 -2.35
N LYS A 137 21.93 -1.48 -1.43
CA LYS A 137 23.38 -1.28 -1.50
C LYS A 137 24.13 -2.61 -1.50
N GLN A 138 23.70 -3.59 -0.71
CA GLN A 138 24.35 -4.90 -0.66
C GLN A 138 24.03 -5.74 -1.90
N LEU A 139 22.79 -5.70 -2.39
CA LEU A 139 22.39 -6.37 -3.62
C LEU A 139 23.19 -5.84 -4.83
N GLU A 140 23.38 -4.53 -4.93
CA GLU A 140 24.23 -3.92 -5.98
C GLU A 140 25.69 -4.42 -5.93
N LYS A 141 26.25 -4.72 -4.74
CA LYS A 141 27.57 -5.34 -4.62
C LYS A 141 27.57 -6.78 -5.12
N VAL A 142 26.54 -7.57 -4.74
CA VAL A 142 26.37 -8.95 -5.22
C VAL A 142 26.30 -8.96 -6.75
N GLU A 143 25.52 -8.07 -7.35
CA GLU A 143 25.41 -7.96 -8.81
C GLU A 143 26.72 -7.59 -9.49
N LYS A 144 27.50 -6.66 -8.91
CA LYS A 144 28.84 -6.30 -9.39
C LYS A 144 29.81 -7.49 -9.31
N ALA A 145 29.86 -8.17 -8.16
CA ALA A 145 30.72 -9.34 -7.97
C ALA A 145 30.33 -10.50 -8.91
N ARG A 146 29.01 -10.73 -9.10
CA ARG A 146 28.48 -11.71 -10.06
C ARG A 146 28.96 -11.42 -11.49
N LYS A 147 28.86 -10.16 -11.93
CA LYS A 147 29.33 -9.74 -13.26
C LYS A 147 30.82 -9.97 -13.43
N LEU A 148 31.64 -9.62 -12.42
CA LEU A 148 33.09 -9.86 -12.45
C LEU A 148 33.42 -11.35 -12.55
N PHE A 149 32.78 -12.19 -11.72
CA PHE A 149 32.96 -13.63 -11.72
C PHE A 149 32.58 -14.28 -13.07
N HIS A 150 31.42 -13.94 -13.63
CA HIS A 150 30.98 -14.48 -14.92
C HIS A 150 31.91 -14.04 -16.06
N ASN A 151 32.34 -12.77 -16.08
CA ASN A 151 33.27 -12.27 -17.08
C ASN A 151 34.65 -12.96 -16.98
N ALA A 152 35.15 -13.19 -15.77
CA ALA A 152 36.38 -13.94 -15.56
C ALA A 152 36.24 -15.40 -16.01
N SER A 153 35.12 -16.03 -15.69
CA SER A 153 34.82 -17.41 -16.09
C SER A 153 34.75 -17.58 -17.61
N GLN A 154 34.16 -16.60 -18.32
CA GLN A 154 34.13 -16.59 -19.78
C GLN A 154 35.53 -16.44 -20.38
N LYS A 155 36.38 -15.59 -19.78
CA LYS A 155 37.77 -15.39 -20.21
C LYS A 155 38.64 -16.62 -19.96
N GLU A 156 38.50 -17.27 -18.80
CA GLU A 156 39.19 -18.51 -18.47
C GLU A 156 38.82 -19.61 -19.46
N ARG A 157 37.54 -19.78 -19.76
CA ARG A 157 37.08 -20.77 -20.75
C ARG A 157 37.69 -20.51 -22.13
N SER A 158 37.74 -19.25 -22.55
CA SER A 158 38.38 -18.84 -23.81
C SER A 158 39.88 -19.13 -23.81
N ALA A 159 40.58 -18.81 -22.72
CA ALA A 159 42.02 -19.05 -22.57
C ALA A 159 42.36 -20.56 -22.51
N SER A 160 41.51 -21.36 -21.85
CA SER A 160 41.61 -22.82 -21.78
C SER A 160 41.51 -23.45 -23.18
N VAL A 161 40.55 -23.00 -24.00
CA VAL A 161 40.42 -23.45 -25.40
C VAL A 161 41.65 -23.05 -26.23
N GLN A 162 42.13 -21.81 -26.10
CA GLN A 162 43.34 -21.36 -26.82
C GLN A 162 44.58 -22.18 -26.43
N LYS A 163 44.74 -22.48 -25.14
CA LYS A 163 45.83 -23.32 -24.63
C LYS A 163 45.73 -24.74 -25.19
N LYS A 164 44.54 -25.34 -25.16
CA LYS A 164 44.31 -26.69 -25.72
C LYS A 164 44.60 -26.75 -27.22
N ASN A 165 44.22 -25.72 -27.97
CA ASN A 165 44.50 -25.64 -29.40
C ASN A 165 46.01 -25.49 -29.67
N ALA A 166 46.72 -24.67 -28.87
CA ALA A 166 48.16 -24.50 -28.99
C ALA A 166 48.94 -25.78 -28.64
N ASP A 167 48.50 -26.54 -27.63
CA ASP A 167 49.09 -27.84 -27.28
C ASP A 167 48.93 -28.89 -28.40
N GLY A 168 47.86 -28.78 -29.19
CA GLY A 168 47.54 -29.69 -30.28
C GLY A 168 48.16 -29.32 -31.63
N ASP A 169 48.84 -28.17 -31.73
CA ASP A 169 49.42 -27.65 -32.97
C ASP A 169 50.96 -27.72 -32.92
N PRO A 170 51.60 -28.67 -33.64
CA PRO A 170 53.05 -28.83 -33.66
C PRO A 170 53.82 -27.63 -34.25
N SER A 171 53.13 -26.71 -34.93
CA SER A 171 53.74 -25.52 -35.53
C SER A 171 53.94 -24.36 -34.53
N ILE A 172 53.36 -24.46 -33.35
CA ILE A 172 53.48 -23.45 -32.29
C ILE A 172 54.84 -23.58 -31.59
N SER A 173 55.55 -22.46 -31.46
CA SER A 173 56.80 -22.42 -30.71
C SER A 173 56.58 -22.67 -29.21
N THR A 174 57.60 -23.25 -28.56
CA THR A 174 57.58 -23.51 -27.12
C THR A 174 57.37 -22.24 -26.28
N ASP A 175 57.87 -21.09 -26.74
CA ASP A 175 57.65 -19.79 -26.09
C ASP A 175 56.19 -19.34 -26.19
N ASN A 176 55.55 -19.53 -27.33
CA ASN A 176 54.13 -19.20 -27.52
C ASN A 176 53.23 -20.14 -26.71
N ALA A 177 53.53 -21.45 -26.67
CA ALA A 177 52.81 -22.40 -25.81
C ALA A 177 52.88 -22.00 -24.33
N ARG A 178 54.05 -21.59 -23.83
CA ARG A 178 54.22 -21.07 -22.45
C ARG A 178 53.40 -19.81 -22.20
N LYS A 179 53.28 -18.90 -23.17
CA LYS A 179 52.43 -17.71 -23.06
C LYS A 179 50.94 -18.06 -22.92
N TYR A 180 50.44 -19.03 -23.69
CA TYR A 180 49.05 -19.48 -23.57
C TYR A 180 48.79 -20.16 -22.21
N GLU A 181 49.72 -20.98 -21.71
CA GLU A 181 49.65 -21.58 -20.38
C GLU A 181 49.64 -20.52 -19.27
N ALA A 182 50.58 -19.57 -19.29
CA ALA A 182 50.64 -18.49 -18.30
C ALA A 182 49.36 -17.63 -18.31
N ARG A 183 48.80 -17.36 -19.49
CA ARG A 183 47.52 -16.64 -19.62
C ARG A 183 46.36 -17.43 -19.03
N TRP A 184 46.29 -18.74 -19.28
CA TRP A 184 45.25 -19.60 -18.72
C TRP A 184 45.34 -19.65 -17.19
N GLN A 185 46.53 -19.87 -16.62
CA GLN A 185 46.77 -19.88 -15.17
C GLN A 185 46.34 -18.56 -14.53
N LYS A 186 46.72 -17.42 -15.11
CA LYS A 186 46.28 -16.10 -14.63
C LYS A 186 44.76 -15.97 -14.63
N THR A 187 44.09 -16.35 -15.72
CA THR A 187 42.62 -16.27 -15.78
C THR A 187 41.93 -17.22 -14.80
N LYS A 188 42.57 -18.35 -14.45
CA LYS A 188 42.09 -19.30 -13.46
C LYS A 188 42.20 -18.75 -12.03
N GLU A 189 43.31 -18.07 -11.71
CA GLU A 189 43.47 -17.34 -10.45
C GLU A 189 42.45 -16.21 -10.31
N ASP A 190 42.23 -15.44 -11.39
CA ASP A 190 41.22 -14.38 -11.44
C ASP A 190 39.82 -14.95 -11.14
N VAL A 191 39.44 -16.08 -11.75
CA VAL A 191 38.16 -16.76 -11.48
C VAL A 191 38.01 -17.12 -10.01
N SER A 192 39.02 -17.78 -9.41
CA SER A 192 39.00 -18.17 -7.99
C SER A 192 38.86 -16.97 -7.05
N SER A 193 39.57 -15.89 -7.35
CA SER A 193 39.49 -14.63 -6.60
C SER A 193 38.10 -13.99 -6.68
N PHE A 194 37.54 -13.86 -7.89
CA PHE A 194 36.20 -13.29 -8.07
C PHE A 194 35.08 -14.20 -7.56
N GLU A 195 35.27 -15.53 -7.59
CA GLU A 195 34.34 -16.48 -6.97
C GLU A 195 34.26 -16.26 -5.46
N THR A 196 35.42 -16.12 -4.80
CA THR A 196 35.49 -15.84 -3.36
C THR A 196 34.81 -14.51 -3.03
N LEU A 197 35.06 -13.47 -3.83
CA LEU A 197 34.39 -12.17 -3.67
C LEU A 197 32.87 -12.27 -3.83
N TYR A 198 32.40 -13.02 -4.84
CA TYR A 198 30.98 -13.21 -5.09
C TYR A 198 30.30 -13.99 -3.96
N ARG A 199 30.87 -15.12 -3.54
CA ARG A 199 30.37 -15.93 -2.42
C ARG A 199 30.28 -15.12 -1.13
N ARG A 200 31.32 -14.34 -0.82
CA ARG A 200 31.31 -13.43 0.36
C ARG A 200 30.21 -12.39 0.26
N SER A 201 30.06 -11.75 -0.89
CA SER A 201 29.01 -10.73 -1.10
C SER A 201 27.61 -11.30 -0.93
N VAL A 202 27.38 -12.55 -1.37
CA VAL A 202 26.11 -13.28 -1.20
C VAL A 202 25.87 -13.61 0.28
N ALA A 203 26.88 -14.08 1.00
CA ALA A 203 26.76 -14.36 2.44
C ALA A 203 26.41 -13.10 3.25
N ASP A 204 27.06 -11.98 2.95
CA ASP A 204 26.76 -10.68 3.55
C ASP A 204 25.32 -10.21 3.24
N LEU A 205 24.78 -10.54 2.06
CA LEU A 205 23.39 -10.23 1.68
C LEU A 205 22.40 -11.11 2.46
N ASP A 206 22.69 -12.41 2.58
CA ASP A 206 21.82 -13.34 3.29
C ASP A 206 21.74 -13.00 4.79
N ALA A 207 22.85 -12.56 5.38
CA ALA A 207 22.92 -12.11 6.77
C ALA A 207 21.96 -10.95 7.10
N ILE A 208 21.65 -10.08 6.15
CA ILE A 208 20.73 -8.94 6.35
C ILE A 208 19.30 -9.22 5.87
N LYS A 209 19.05 -10.37 5.23
CA LYS A 209 17.77 -10.69 4.58
C LYS A 209 16.61 -10.73 5.57
N ASN A 210 16.78 -11.43 6.69
CA ASN A 210 15.72 -11.58 7.69
C ASN A 210 15.35 -10.23 8.34
N ASP A 211 16.35 -9.41 8.66
CA ASP A 211 16.14 -8.06 9.19
C ASP A 211 15.45 -7.16 8.15
N TYR A 212 15.88 -7.21 6.89
CA TYR A 212 15.22 -6.49 5.80
C TYR A 212 13.73 -6.88 5.66
N ILE A 213 13.43 -8.17 5.60
CA ILE A 213 12.05 -8.67 5.51
C ILE A 213 11.24 -8.22 6.73
N ALA A 214 11.77 -8.40 7.95
CA ALA A 214 11.10 -8.03 9.19
C ALA A 214 10.76 -6.53 9.23
N GLN A 215 11.71 -5.67 8.87
CA GLN A 215 11.49 -4.22 8.85
C GLN A 215 10.52 -3.80 7.74
N MET A 216 10.59 -4.40 6.54
CA MET A 216 9.61 -4.13 5.46
C MET A 216 8.20 -4.55 5.88
N CYS A 217 8.05 -5.71 6.52
CA CYS A 217 6.79 -6.17 7.09
C CYS A 217 6.27 -5.20 8.15
N ASP A 218 7.09 -4.85 9.15
CA ASP A 218 6.71 -3.92 10.21
C ASP A 218 6.22 -2.58 9.64
N ARG A 219 6.90 -2.01 8.64
CA ARG A 219 6.44 -0.78 7.96
C ARG A 219 5.11 -0.97 7.24
N HIS A 220 4.95 -2.08 6.50
CA HIS A 220 3.71 -2.39 5.81
C HIS A 220 2.53 -2.55 6.79
N PHE A 221 2.74 -3.25 7.91
CA PHE A 221 1.75 -3.40 8.96
C PHE A 221 1.44 -2.08 9.65
N ARG A 222 2.44 -1.31 10.08
CA ARG A 222 2.22 0.03 10.66
C ARG A 222 1.43 0.93 9.74
N GLN A 223 1.71 0.91 8.44
CA GLN A 223 0.94 1.70 7.47
C GLN A 223 -0.53 1.28 7.42
N ARG A 224 -0.82 -0.04 7.39
CA ARG A 224 -2.19 -0.57 7.37
C ARG A 224 -2.93 -0.33 8.70
N HIS A 225 -2.22 -0.33 9.81
CA HIS A 225 -2.78 -0.30 11.17
C HIS A 225 -2.69 1.07 11.86
N LYS A 226 -2.06 2.08 11.25
CA LYS A 226 -2.01 3.45 11.80
C LYS A 226 -3.40 3.97 12.20
N HIS A 227 -4.43 3.57 11.46
CA HIS A 227 -5.84 3.92 11.71
C HIS A 227 -6.54 3.10 12.80
N ILE A 228 -6.09 1.87 13.08
CA ILE A 228 -6.62 1.04 14.17
C ILE A 228 -5.96 1.46 15.49
N MET A 229 -4.67 1.80 15.44
CA MET A 229 -3.91 2.28 16.60
C MET A 229 -4.36 3.67 17.06
N THR A 230 -4.68 4.60 16.16
CA THR A 230 -5.23 5.92 16.56
C THR A 230 -6.64 5.82 17.16
N LYS A 231 -7.38 4.75 16.87
CA LYS A 231 -8.66 4.45 17.54
C LYS A 231 -8.51 3.72 18.87
N THR A 232 -7.31 3.23 19.20
CA THR A 232 -7.02 2.66 20.52
C THR A 232 -6.29 3.71 21.34
N ILE A 233 -6.98 4.31 22.28
CA ILE A 233 -6.49 5.38 23.15
C ILE A 233 -5.54 4.77 24.20
N LEU A 234 -4.47 5.48 24.53
CA LEU A 234 -3.56 5.13 25.63
C LEU A 234 -4.38 4.95 26.92
N GLY A 235 -4.28 3.77 27.55
CA GLY A 235 -5.02 3.41 28.76
C GLY A 235 -6.23 2.49 28.55
N GLU A 236 -6.55 2.13 27.30
CA GLU A 236 -7.61 1.16 27.02
C GLU A 236 -7.14 -0.30 27.15
N VAL A 237 -8.04 -1.17 27.60
CA VAL A 237 -7.76 -2.59 27.81
C VAL A 237 -8.08 -3.39 26.55
N ILE A 238 -7.13 -4.22 26.12
CA ILE A 238 -7.29 -5.15 24.99
C ILE A 238 -7.14 -6.58 25.52
N GLU A 239 -8.06 -7.47 25.14
CA GLU A 239 -7.94 -8.89 25.43
C GLU A 239 -6.84 -9.50 24.54
N VAL A 240 -5.80 -10.10 25.13
CA VAL A 240 -4.74 -10.77 24.37
C VAL A 240 -5.18 -12.19 24.03
N LEU A 241 -5.37 -12.47 22.73
CA LEU A 241 -5.77 -13.78 22.21
C LEU A 241 -4.58 -14.66 21.82
N ARG A 242 -3.45 -14.05 21.42
CA ARG A 242 -2.23 -14.77 21.04
C ARG A 242 -1.00 -14.02 21.53
N GLU A 243 -0.08 -14.78 22.11
CA GLU A 243 1.26 -14.35 22.52
C GLU A 243 2.08 -13.79 21.33
N PRO A 244 3.15 -13.02 21.61
CA PRO A 244 3.95 -12.38 20.58
C PRO A 244 4.56 -13.41 19.61
N ASP A 245 4.51 -13.14 18.32
CA ASP A 245 5.24 -13.92 17.31
C ASP A 245 6.74 -13.56 17.25
N SER A 246 7.47 -14.14 16.30
CA SER A 246 8.90 -13.87 16.09
C SER A 246 9.21 -12.41 15.73
N LEU A 247 8.19 -11.61 15.40
CA LEU A 247 8.28 -10.19 15.09
C LEU A 247 7.74 -9.32 16.24
N ASN A 248 7.46 -9.91 17.40
CA ASN A 248 6.95 -9.28 18.61
C ASN A 248 5.52 -8.70 18.48
N TRP A 249 4.68 -9.34 17.65
CA TRP A 249 3.27 -8.98 17.47
C TRP A 249 2.31 -9.95 18.14
N CYS A 250 1.34 -9.41 18.86
CA CYS A 250 0.25 -10.15 19.50
C CYS A 250 -1.05 -10.05 18.69
N ILE A 251 -1.95 -11.03 18.84
CA ILE A 251 -3.35 -10.91 18.38
C ILE A 251 -4.20 -10.53 19.59
N GLY A 252 -5.04 -9.53 19.46
CA GLY A 252 -5.99 -9.11 20.49
C GLY A 252 -7.40 -8.93 20.01
N ARG A 253 -8.31 -8.74 20.97
CA ARG A 253 -9.71 -8.41 20.74
C ARG A 253 -10.09 -7.17 21.53
N LYS A 254 -10.80 -6.26 20.88
CA LYS A 254 -11.41 -5.07 21.48
C LYS A 254 -12.75 -4.78 20.81
N ASP A 255 -13.79 -4.51 21.60
CA ASP A 255 -15.14 -4.20 21.12
C ASP A 255 -15.67 -5.23 20.10
N GLY A 256 -15.44 -6.51 20.38
CA GLY A 256 -15.83 -7.63 19.51
C GLY A 256 -14.99 -7.80 18.23
N LYS A 257 -14.06 -6.87 17.94
CA LYS A 257 -13.18 -6.92 16.76
C LYS A 257 -11.82 -7.51 17.13
N LYS A 258 -11.33 -8.45 16.31
CA LYS A 258 -9.98 -9.01 16.43
C LYS A 258 -8.97 -8.21 15.59
N GLY A 259 -7.76 -8.04 16.09
CA GLY A 259 -6.68 -7.33 15.38
C GLY A 259 -5.29 -7.67 15.94
N LEU A 260 -4.25 -7.25 15.24
CA LEU A 260 -2.85 -7.37 15.68
C LEU A 260 -2.41 -6.11 16.42
N PHE A 261 -1.60 -6.25 17.47
CA PHE A 261 -0.97 -5.14 18.17
C PHE A 261 0.46 -5.50 18.62
N PRO A 262 1.41 -4.55 18.68
CA PRO A 262 2.78 -4.83 19.14
C PRO A 262 2.81 -5.16 20.63
N ALA A 263 3.54 -6.19 21.03
CA ALA A 263 3.68 -6.57 22.43
C ALA A 263 4.29 -5.45 23.29
N ALA A 264 5.18 -4.64 22.71
CA ALA A 264 5.86 -3.53 23.39
C ALA A 264 4.94 -2.34 23.72
N TYR A 265 3.69 -2.33 23.24
CA TYR A 265 2.78 -1.19 23.35
C TYR A 265 1.71 -1.42 24.42
N VAL A 266 1.76 -2.55 25.13
CA VAL A 266 0.81 -2.92 26.17
C VAL A 266 1.55 -3.38 27.42
N GLU A 267 0.94 -3.18 28.58
CA GLU A 267 1.39 -3.75 29.84
C GLU A 267 0.33 -4.74 30.34
N ARG A 268 0.76 -5.89 30.89
CA ARG A 268 -0.19 -6.81 31.52
C ARG A 268 -0.74 -6.15 32.78
N LEU A 269 -2.06 -6.01 32.85
CA LEU A 269 -2.75 -5.63 34.08
C LEU A 269 -2.44 -6.71 35.12
N LYS A 270 -1.88 -6.29 36.26
CA LYS A 270 -1.61 -7.15 37.41
C LYS A 270 -2.89 -7.41 38.22
#